data_AF-A0A0F8F015-F1
#
_entry.id   AF-A0A0F8F015-F1
#
_cell.length_a   1.000
_cell.length_b   1.000
_cell.length_c   1.000
_cell.angle_alpha   90.00
_cell.angle_beta   90.00
_cell.angle_gamma   90.00
#
_symmetry.space_group_name_H-M   'P 1'
#
loop_
_entity.id
_entity.type
_entity.pdbx_description
1 polymer ?
#
loop_
_entity_poly.entity_id
_entity_poly.type
_entity_poly.pdbx_seq_one_letter_code
_entity_poly.pdbx_strand_id
1 'polypeptide(L)'
;MLNVNSKQQNFRTQLPKNLITNIVSFLVSLLIGVFLVPYYIDTLGVASYALVPLATSITNYVNLVIQSLNSSVSRYLTVDLQRGDFNKANIIFNTSLFGMLGISLLSLPVIIIVSYYTPVFFEVPINQRYDAYLLFLGTILSFLISTFGGVFGVSLFAYNRLDLQNILSISNLFIKVGVIVLLFSNYTPMLSHIGFANLIASIIVFIATVYLSLIHISEPTRQEAISYA
;
A
#
# COMPACT_ATOMS: atom_id res chain seq x y z
N MET A 1 -26.75 11.11 26.47
CA MET A 1 -25.39 11.31 27.02
C MET A 1 -24.48 10.25 26.42
N LEU A 2 -23.60 10.61 25.49
CA LEU A 2 -22.65 9.68 24.86
C LEU A 2 -21.70 9.15 25.95
N ASN A 3 -21.69 7.83 26.18
CA ASN A 3 -20.91 7.19 27.22
C ASN A 3 -19.41 7.28 26.91
N VAL A 4 -18.74 8.29 27.44
CA VAL A 4 -17.29 8.55 27.25
C VAL A 4 -16.43 7.37 27.72
N ASN A 5 -16.92 6.58 28.70
CA ASN A 5 -16.19 5.44 29.24
C ASN A 5 -16.04 4.27 28.26
N SER A 6 -17.02 4.02 27.37
CA SER A 6 -16.93 2.92 26.40
C SER A 6 -15.94 3.23 25.27
N LYS A 7 -15.88 4.48 24.79
CA LYS A 7 -14.87 4.93 23.80
C LYS A 7 -13.45 4.88 24.39
N GLN A 8 -13.26 5.28 25.64
CA GLN A 8 -11.95 5.21 26.32
C GLN A 8 -11.49 3.76 26.57
N GLN A 9 -12.41 2.84 26.91
CA GLN A 9 -12.08 1.41 27.06
C GLN A 9 -11.69 0.75 25.73
N ASN A 10 -12.39 1.06 24.63
CA ASN A 10 -12.04 0.55 23.29
C ASN A 10 -10.67 1.07 22.81
N PHE A 11 -10.32 2.32 23.10
CA PHE A 11 -9.00 2.86 22.77
C PHE A 11 -7.87 2.17 23.54
N ARG A 12 -8.03 1.98 24.86
CA ARG A 12 -7.04 1.30 25.72
C ARG A 12 -6.83 -0.17 25.36
N THR A 13 -7.84 -0.86 24.84
CA THR A 13 -7.74 -2.26 24.43
C THR A 13 -7.17 -2.41 23.01
N GLN A 14 -7.42 -1.46 22.11
CA GLN A 14 -6.90 -1.51 20.73
C GLN A 14 -5.44 -1.04 20.61
N LEU A 15 -4.97 -0.10 21.42
CA LEU A 15 -3.58 0.36 21.42
C LEU A 15 -2.52 -0.77 21.51
N PRO A 16 -2.56 -1.67 22.52
CA PRO A 16 -1.58 -2.75 22.61
C PRO A 16 -1.70 -3.73 21.44
N LYS A 17 -2.92 -4.03 20.98
CA LYS A 17 -3.14 -4.90 19.80
C LYS A 17 -2.50 -4.28 18.55
N ASN A 18 -2.72 -2.99 18.32
CA ASN A 18 -2.17 -2.26 17.17
C ASN A 18 -0.62 -2.21 17.23
N LEU A 19 -0.06 -1.97 18.41
CA LEU A 19 1.39 -1.98 18.61
C LEU A 19 2.00 -3.35 18.30
N ILE A 20 1.43 -4.42 18.87
CA ILE A 20 1.88 -5.79 18.62
C ILE A 20 1.77 -6.13 17.13
N THR A 21 0.67 -5.76 16.49
CA THR A 21 0.45 -6.07 15.07
C THR A 21 1.48 -5.33 14.20
N ASN A 22 1.77 -4.06 14.48
CA ASN A 22 2.83 -3.31 13.79
C ASN A 22 4.21 -3.95 13.96
N ILE A 23 4.57 -4.36 15.18
CA ILE A 23 5.86 -5.01 15.45
C ILE A 23 5.96 -6.34 14.69
N VAL A 24 4.90 -7.14 14.71
CA VAL A 24 4.84 -8.41 13.97
C VAL A 24 4.96 -8.16 12.47
N SER A 25 4.22 -7.21 11.90
CA SER A 25 4.32 -6.82 10.49
C SER A 25 5.73 -6.40 10.11
N PHE A 26 6.38 -5.61 10.96
CA PHE A 26 7.76 -5.16 10.75
C PHE A 26 8.73 -6.35 10.76
N LEU A 27 8.65 -7.25 11.74
CA LEU A 27 9.52 -8.42 11.83
C LEU A 27 9.32 -9.38 10.65
N VAL A 28 8.07 -9.63 10.25
CA VAL A 28 7.75 -10.45 9.07
C VAL A 28 8.35 -9.82 7.81
N SER A 29 8.21 -8.50 7.65
CA SER A 29 8.76 -7.78 6.50
C SER A 29 10.29 -7.82 6.47
N LEU A 30 10.92 -7.66 7.63
CA LEU A 30 12.37 -7.76 7.79
C LEU A 30 12.87 -9.15 7.43
N LEU A 31 12.29 -10.20 8.01
CA LEU A 31 12.70 -11.58 7.79
C LEU A 31 12.57 -11.95 6.31
N ILE A 32 11.40 -11.70 5.71
CA ILE A 32 11.18 -11.97 4.29
C ILE A 32 12.17 -11.18 3.44
N GLY A 33 12.39 -9.89 3.74
CA GLY A 33 13.38 -9.08 3.04
C GLY A 33 14.77 -9.71 3.07
N VAL A 34 15.26 -10.09 4.26
CA VAL A 34 16.59 -10.69 4.44
C VAL A 34 16.74 -12.02 3.70
N PHE A 35 15.72 -12.89 3.70
CA PHE A 35 15.78 -14.18 3.00
C PHE A 35 15.60 -14.06 1.48
N LEU A 36 14.90 -13.02 1.01
CA LEU A 36 14.65 -12.84 -0.42
C LEU A 36 15.87 -12.29 -1.17
N VAL A 37 16.76 -11.56 -0.49
CA VAL A 37 18.02 -11.06 -1.07
C VAL A 37 18.91 -12.19 -1.60
N PRO A 38 19.35 -13.20 -0.81
CA PRO A 38 20.18 -14.28 -1.33
C PRO A 38 19.46 -15.05 -2.42
N TYR A 39 18.15 -15.28 -2.29
CA TYR A 39 17.35 -15.94 -3.33
C TYR A 39 17.40 -15.18 -4.67
N TYR A 40 17.29 -13.86 -4.68
CA TYR A 40 17.45 -13.06 -5.91
C TYR A 40 18.87 -13.10 -6.46
N ILE A 41 19.88 -13.02 -5.59
CA ILE A 41 21.28 -13.04 -6.03
C ILE A 41 21.63 -14.39 -6.66
N ASP A 42 21.20 -15.49 -6.04
CA ASP A 42 21.49 -16.85 -6.52
C ASP A 42 20.77 -17.16 -7.84
N THR A 43 19.59 -16.57 -8.07
CA THR A 43 18.77 -16.81 -9.27
C THR A 43 19.02 -15.83 -10.42
N LEU A 44 19.19 -14.55 -10.13
CA LEU A 44 19.32 -13.48 -11.14
C LEU A 44 20.77 -12.98 -11.29
N GLY A 45 21.62 -13.21 -10.28
CA GLY A 45 22.95 -12.62 -10.19
C GLY A 45 22.94 -11.23 -9.53
N VAL A 46 24.12 -10.85 -9.01
CA VAL A 46 24.32 -9.61 -8.25
C VAL A 46 23.95 -8.36 -9.06
N ALA A 47 24.34 -8.31 -10.34
CA ALA A 47 24.11 -7.15 -11.20
C ALA A 47 22.61 -6.90 -11.43
N SER A 48 21.84 -7.95 -11.67
CA SER A 48 20.39 -7.84 -11.87
C SER A 48 19.66 -7.56 -10.56
N TYR A 49 20.07 -8.20 -9.45
CA TYR A 49 19.52 -7.88 -8.13
C TYR A 49 19.66 -6.40 -7.77
N ALA A 50 20.78 -5.74 -8.12
CA ALA A 50 20.99 -4.33 -7.84
C ALA A 50 19.91 -3.40 -8.41
N LEU A 51 19.19 -3.81 -9.47
CA LEU A 51 18.09 -3.04 -10.05
C LEU A 51 16.82 -3.07 -9.18
N VAL A 52 16.61 -4.11 -8.38
CA VAL A 52 15.43 -4.26 -7.50
C VAL A 52 15.38 -3.20 -6.38
N PRO A 53 16.44 -2.98 -5.58
CA PRO A 53 16.46 -1.90 -4.59
C PRO A 53 16.50 -0.52 -5.25
N LEU A 54 17.06 -0.37 -6.46
CA LEU A 54 16.99 0.90 -7.22
C LEU A 54 15.54 1.26 -7.57
N ALA A 55 14.77 0.31 -8.11
CA ALA A 55 13.34 0.49 -8.38
C ALA A 55 12.55 0.83 -7.12
N THR A 56 12.86 0.15 -6.01
CA THR A 56 12.21 0.38 -4.72
C THR A 56 12.59 1.74 -4.11
N SER A 57 13.81 2.22 -4.32
CA SER A 57 14.26 3.51 -3.79
C SER A 57 13.50 4.68 -4.40
N ILE A 58 13.19 4.62 -5.70
CA ILE A 58 12.38 5.63 -6.38
C ILE A 58 11.02 5.77 -5.70
N THR A 59 10.34 4.65 -5.44
CA THR A 59 9.03 4.67 -4.78
C THR A 59 9.13 5.12 -3.33
N ASN A 60 10.20 4.75 -2.60
CA ASN A 60 10.42 5.18 -1.22
C ASN A 60 10.54 6.71 -1.08
N TYR A 61 11.23 7.39 -2.00
CA TYR A 61 11.33 8.85 -1.96
C TYR A 61 9.97 9.53 -2.18
N VAL A 62 9.19 9.05 -3.16
CA VAL A 62 7.83 9.57 -3.41
C VAL A 62 6.92 9.27 -2.21
N ASN A 63 7.08 8.11 -1.58
CA ASN A 63 6.28 7.69 -0.43
C ASN A 63 6.38 8.66 0.76
N LEU A 64 7.50 9.35 0.96
CA LEU A 64 7.63 10.38 2.01
C LEU A 64 6.63 11.53 1.82
N VAL A 65 6.44 11.95 0.56
CA VAL A 65 5.47 13.00 0.21
C VAL A 65 4.05 12.49 0.42
N ILE A 66 3.76 11.27 -0.05
CA ILE A 66 2.44 10.64 0.10
C ILE A 66 2.06 10.47 1.56
N GLN A 67 2.98 10.03 2.43
CA GLN A 67 2.72 9.91 3.86
C GLN A 67 2.39 11.25 4.52
N SER A 68 3.03 12.33 4.09
CA SER A 68 2.74 13.69 4.58
C SER A 68 1.32 14.15 4.20
N LEU A 69 0.89 13.84 2.98
CA LEU A 69 -0.49 14.08 2.52
C LEU A 69 -1.50 13.26 3.30
N ASN A 70 -1.26 11.95 3.44
CA ASN A 70 -2.15 11.05 4.18
C ASN A 70 -2.27 11.43 5.66
N SER A 71 -1.17 11.84 6.31
CA SER A 71 -1.18 12.34 7.69
C SER A 71 -2.05 13.58 7.85
N SER A 72 -1.94 14.51 6.89
CA SER A 72 -2.76 15.74 6.88
C SER A 72 -4.24 15.40 6.72
N VAL A 73 -4.61 14.59 5.71
CA VAL A 73 -6.00 14.16 5.46
C VAL A 73 -6.56 13.44 6.67
N SER A 74 -5.81 12.47 7.23
CA SER A 74 -6.23 11.68 8.39
C SER A 74 -6.50 12.56 9.61
N ARG A 75 -5.64 13.55 9.88
CA ARG A 75 -5.82 14.49 10.98
C ARG A 75 -7.11 15.30 10.83
N TYR A 76 -7.32 15.95 9.69
CA TYR A 76 -8.50 16.78 9.47
C TYR A 76 -9.78 15.95 9.47
N LEU A 77 -9.76 14.78 8.81
CA LEU A 77 -10.89 13.86 8.80
C LEU A 77 -11.25 13.39 10.23
N THR A 78 -10.25 13.02 11.02
CA THR A 78 -10.46 12.58 12.41
C THR A 78 -11.06 13.68 13.27
N VAL A 79 -10.60 14.93 13.13
CA VAL A 79 -11.15 16.07 13.89
C VAL A 79 -12.64 16.28 13.60
N ASP A 80 -13.04 16.28 12.34
CA ASP A 80 -14.43 16.52 11.96
C ASP A 80 -15.35 15.33 12.31
N LEU A 81 -14.85 14.10 12.18
CA LEU A 81 -15.55 12.90 12.66
C LEU A 81 -15.74 12.91 14.19
N GLN A 82 -14.74 13.33 14.96
CA GLN A 82 -14.86 13.44 16.42
C GLN A 82 -15.85 14.52 16.85
N ARG A 83 -16.02 15.57 16.04
CA ARG A 83 -17.03 16.63 16.24
C ARG A 83 -18.44 16.22 15.81
N GLY A 84 -18.60 15.10 15.11
CA GLY A 84 -19.89 14.65 14.55
C GLY A 84 -20.32 15.45 13.30
N ASP A 85 -19.42 16.22 12.69
CA ASP A 85 -19.71 17.00 11.48
C ASP A 85 -19.45 16.14 10.22
N PHE A 86 -20.34 15.17 10.00
CA PHE A 86 -20.21 14.18 8.92
C PHE A 86 -20.21 14.82 7.52
N ASN A 87 -20.85 15.97 7.35
CA ASN A 87 -20.86 16.71 6.09
C ASN A 87 -19.45 17.19 5.73
N LYS A 88 -18.75 17.84 6.68
CA LYS A 88 -17.36 18.28 6.45
C LYS A 88 -16.41 17.11 6.31
N ALA A 89 -16.57 16.06 7.11
CA ALA A 89 -15.79 14.83 6.97
C ALA A 89 -15.93 14.23 5.56
N ASN A 90 -17.15 14.20 5.01
CA ASN A 90 -17.40 13.70 3.66
C ASN A 90 -16.77 14.60 2.58
N ILE A 91 -16.79 15.92 2.76
CA ILE A 91 -16.10 16.86 1.85
C ILE A 91 -14.59 16.56 1.86
N ILE A 92 -13.96 16.47 3.03
CA ILE A 92 -12.52 16.16 3.16
C ILE A 92 -12.19 14.83 2.48
N PHE A 93 -12.98 13.79 2.74
CA PHE A 93 -12.79 12.48 2.14
C PHE A 93 -12.85 12.55 0.61
N ASN A 94 -13.92 13.12 0.05
CA ASN A 94 -14.08 13.22 -1.42
C ASN A 94 -13.00 14.09 -2.05
N THR A 95 -12.66 15.23 -1.46
CA THR A 95 -11.57 16.09 -1.95
C THR A 95 -10.25 15.34 -1.96
N SER A 96 -9.94 14.56 -0.91
CA SER A 96 -8.73 13.75 -0.87
C SER A 96 -8.74 12.62 -1.90
N LEU A 97 -9.89 11.97 -2.11
CA LEU A 97 -10.06 10.89 -3.08
C LEU A 97 -9.89 11.38 -4.51
N PHE A 98 -10.61 12.43 -4.90
CA PHE A 98 -10.48 13.01 -6.24
C PHE A 98 -9.13 13.69 -6.46
N GLY A 99 -8.55 14.29 -5.41
CA GLY A 99 -7.19 14.83 -5.47
C GLY A 99 -6.15 13.74 -5.73
N MET A 100 -6.20 12.63 -4.99
CA MET A 100 -5.29 11.50 -5.17
C MET A 100 -5.52 10.79 -6.52
N LEU A 101 -6.77 10.66 -6.97
CA LEU A 101 -7.09 10.18 -8.32
C LEU A 101 -6.44 11.06 -9.39
N GLY A 102 -6.60 12.38 -9.28
CA GLY A 102 -6.01 13.34 -10.22
C GLY A 102 -4.49 13.25 -10.27
N ILE A 103 -3.83 13.26 -9.11
CA ILE A 103 -2.37 13.08 -9.01
C ILE A 103 -1.97 11.73 -9.63
N SER A 104 -2.72 10.67 -9.35
CA SER A 104 -2.39 9.33 -9.85
C SER A 104 -2.47 9.25 -11.37
N LEU A 105 -3.55 9.75 -11.96
CA LEU A 105 -3.74 9.77 -13.42
C LEU A 105 -2.70 10.65 -14.12
N LEU A 106 -2.42 11.84 -13.58
CA LEU A 106 -1.41 12.75 -14.12
C LEU A 106 0.01 12.18 -14.02
N SER A 107 0.28 11.30 -13.05
CA SER A 107 1.58 10.66 -12.89
C SER A 107 1.84 9.54 -13.91
N LEU A 108 0.81 8.91 -14.50
CA LEU A 108 0.97 7.79 -15.43
C LEU A 108 1.96 8.04 -16.59
N PRO A 109 1.87 9.15 -17.36
CA PRO A 109 2.84 9.41 -18.43
C PRO A 109 4.26 9.57 -17.88
N VAL A 110 4.42 10.20 -16.72
CA VAL A 110 5.73 10.35 -16.06
C VAL A 110 6.28 8.99 -15.67
N ILE A 111 5.45 8.10 -15.12
CA ILE A 111 5.85 6.74 -14.75
C ILE A 111 6.34 5.94 -15.95
N ILE A 112 5.64 6.02 -17.09
CA ILE A 112 6.04 5.33 -18.32
C ILE A 112 7.39 5.85 -18.82
N ILE A 113 7.55 7.18 -18.89
CA ILE A 113 8.79 7.83 -19.34
C ILE A 113 9.95 7.46 -18.41
N VAL A 114 9.78 7.64 -17.10
CA VAL A 114 10.82 7.33 -16.10
C VAL A 114 11.21 5.86 -16.20
N SER A 115 10.23 4.95 -16.24
CA SER A 115 10.52 3.51 -16.32
C SER A 115 11.28 3.15 -17.59
N TYR A 116 10.95 3.78 -18.73
CA TYR A 116 11.61 3.53 -20.02
C TYR A 116 13.07 4.02 -20.05
N TYR A 117 13.35 5.20 -19.52
CA TYR A 117 14.70 5.78 -19.53
C TYR A 117 15.60 5.27 -18.41
N THR A 118 15.03 4.77 -17.31
CA THR A 118 15.80 4.33 -16.14
C THR A 118 16.83 3.23 -16.46
N PRO A 119 16.51 2.17 -17.22
CA PRO A 119 17.52 1.17 -17.63
C PRO A 119 18.66 1.74 -18.47
N VAL A 120 18.41 2.78 -19.26
CA VAL A 120 19.46 3.45 -20.05
C VAL A 120 20.35 4.29 -19.14
N PHE A 121 19.74 5.02 -18.21
CA PHE A 121 20.45 5.86 -17.24
C PHE A 121 21.37 5.03 -16.31
N PHE A 122 20.95 3.84 -15.91
CA PHE A 122 21.76 2.91 -15.12
C PHE A 122 22.66 1.99 -15.96
N GLU A 123 22.85 2.30 -17.24
CA GLU A 123 23.74 1.55 -18.15
C GLU A 123 23.46 0.03 -18.18
N VAL A 124 22.18 -0.35 -18.08
CA VAL A 124 21.78 -1.76 -18.08
C VAL A 124 22.17 -2.40 -19.43
N PRO A 125 22.78 -3.60 -19.42
CA PRO A 125 23.12 -4.35 -20.63
C PRO A 125 21.92 -4.51 -21.57
N ILE A 126 22.15 -4.39 -22.89
CA ILE A 126 21.09 -4.35 -23.90
C ILE A 126 20.12 -5.54 -23.81
N ASN A 127 20.64 -6.72 -23.45
CA ASN A 127 19.89 -7.97 -23.29
C ASN A 127 18.96 -7.98 -22.06
N GLN A 128 19.16 -7.11 -21.08
CA GLN A 128 18.34 -7.03 -19.86
C GLN A 128 17.48 -5.76 -19.78
N ARG A 129 17.64 -4.81 -20.71
CA ARG A 129 16.95 -3.51 -20.67
C ARG A 129 15.44 -3.63 -20.64
N TYR A 130 14.87 -4.56 -21.40
CA TYR A 130 13.42 -4.75 -21.45
C TYR A 130 12.87 -5.29 -20.12
N ASP A 131 13.56 -6.27 -19.53
CA ASP A 131 13.16 -6.81 -18.22
C ASP A 131 13.32 -5.77 -17.10
N ALA A 132 14.39 -4.97 -17.15
CA ALA A 132 14.58 -3.86 -16.23
C ALA A 132 13.46 -2.81 -16.38
N TYR A 133 13.10 -2.44 -17.61
CA TYR A 133 11.97 -1.55 -17.88
C TYR A 133 10.68 -2.04 -17.21
N LEU A 134 10.34 -3.32 -17.39
CA LEU A 134 9.14 -3.93 -16.79
C LEU A 134 9.23 -3.99 -15.26
N LEU A 135 10.41 -4.22 -14.68
CA LEU A 135 10.63 -4.14 -13.23
C LEU A 135 10.30 -2.75 -12.69
N PHE A 136 10.86 -1.69 -13.29
CA PHE A 136 10.62 -0.31 -12.85
C PHE A 136 9.15 0.06 -13.03
N LEU A 137 8.58 -0.21 -14.20
CA LEU A 137 7.18 0.07 -14.50
C LEU A 137 6.24 -0.65 -13.54
N GLY A 138 6.43 -1.95 -13.32
CA GLY A 138 5.60 -2.74 -12.42
C GLY A 138 5.72 -2.30 -10.96
N THR A 139 6.93 -1.96 -10.51
CA THR A 139 7.16 -1.49 -9.14
C THR A 139 6.52 -0.12 -8.89
N ILE A 140 6.68 0.83 -9.82
CA ILE A 140 6.14 2.18 -9.66
C ILE A 140 4.61 2.20 -9.81
N LEU A 141 4.05 1.44 -10.77
CA LEU A 141 2.60 1.29 -10.88
C LEU A 141 1.99 0.59 -9.66
N SER A 142 2.65 -0.44 -9.14
CA SER A 142 2.22 -1.13 -7.91
C SER A 142 2.17 -0.17 -6.72
N PHE A 143 3.17 0.70 -6.60
CA PHE A 143 3.19 1.76 -5.61
C PHE A 143 2.05 2.78 -5.81
N LEU A 144 1.74 3.14 -7.06
CA LEU A 144 0.64 4.04 -7.39
C LEU A 144 -0.71 3.46 -6.96
N ILE A 145 -0.96 2.19 -7.29
CA ILE A 145 -2.18 1.45 -6.90
C ILE A 145 -2.30 1.39 -5.37
N SER A 146 -1.20 1.07 -4.69
CA SER A 146 -1.16 0.99 -3.23
C SER A 146 -1.44 2.35 -2.58
N THR A 147 -0.84 3.42 -3.12
CA THR A 147 -1.07 4.80 -2.68
C THR A 147 -2.54 5.21 -2.84
N PHE A 148 -3.12 4.87 -3.99
CA PHE A 148 -4.53 5.15 -4.26
C PHE A 148 -5.45 4.37 -3.30
N GLY A 149 -5.14 3.10 -3.04
CA GLY A 149 -5.82 2.29 -2.01
C GLY A 149 -5.73 2.87 -0.60
N GLY A 150 -4.63 3.58 -0.29
CA GLY A 150 -4.42 4.26 0.98
C GLY A 150 -5.52 5.25 1.35
N VAL A 151 -6.16 5.91 0.37
CA VAL A 151 -7.29 6.83 0.62
C VAL A 151 -8.48 6.09 1.25
N PHE A 152 -8.80 4.89 0.75
CA PHE A 152 -9.83 4.04 1.35
C PHE A 152 -9.41 3.55 2.73
N GLY A 153 -8.11 3.34 2.94
CA GLY A 153 -7.51 3.03 4.23
C GLY A 153 -7.68 4.11 5.31
N VAL A 154 -7.90 5.38 4.93
CA VAL A 154 -8.14 6.47 5.91
C VAL A 154 -9.43 6.21 6.71
N SER A 155 -10.45 5.61 6.10
CA SER A 155 -11.66 5.19 6.82
C SER A 155 -11.34 4.19 7.95
N LEU A 156 -10.51 3.18 7.67
CA LEU A 156 -10.04 2.20 8.66
C LEU A 156 -9.23 2.85 9.78
N PHE A 157 -8.42 3.87 9.45
CA PHE A 157 -7.67 4.65 10.44
C PHE A 157 -8.58 5.42 11.38
N ALA A 158 -9.63 6.07 10.85
CA ALA A 158 -10.60 6.83 11.64
C ALA A 158 -11.34 5.95 12.66
N TYR A 159 -11.53 4.66 12.36
CA TYR A 159 -12.09 3.66 13.28
C TYR A 159 -11.04 2.91 14.13
N ASN A 160 -9.78 3.36 14.14
CA ASN A 160 -8.66 2.78 14.88
C ASN A 160 -8.38 1.28 14.57
N ARG A 161 -8.78 0.82 13.37
CA ARG A 161 -8.59 -0.55 12.87
C ARG A 161 -7.25 -0.70 12.16
N LEU A 162 -6.16 -0.34 12.86
CA LEU A 162 -4.79 -0.49 12.34
C LEU A 162 -4.38 -1.95 12.18
N ASP A 163 -5.05 -2.86 12.88
CA ASP A 163 -4.92 -4.30 12.71
C ASP A 163 -5.25 -4.75 11.28
N LEU A 164 -6.34 -4.25 10.68
CA LEU A 164 -6.71 -4.58 9.30
C LEU A 164 -5.71 -4.05 8.27
N GLN A 165 -5.19 -2.83 8.48
CA GLN A 165 -4.16 -2.27 7.60
C GLN A 165 -2.88 -3.13 7.60
N ASN A 166 -2.45 -3.56 8.79
CA ASN A 166 -1.30 -4.45 8.92
C ASN A 166 -1.51 -5.81 8.26
N ILE A 167 -2.70 -6.41 8.39
CA ILE A 167 -3.04 -7.67 7.73
C ILE A 167 -2.95 -7.52 6.20
N LEU A 168 -3.45 -6.41 5.65
CA LEU A 168 -3.35 -6.12 4.22
C LEU A 168 -1.89 -5.95 3.78
N SER A 169 -1.05 -5.27 4.57
CA SER A 169 0.38 -5.12 4.29
C SER A 169 1.13 -6.45 4.30
N ILE A 170 0.89 -7.29 5.31
CA ILE A 170 1.45 -8.64 5.39
C ILE A 170 0.97 -9.49 4.20
N SER A 171 -0.32 -9.43 3.87
CA SER A 171 -0.90 -10.16 2.73
C SER A 171 -0.25 -9.75 1.41
N ASN A 172 -0.03 -8.45 1.20
CA ASN A 172 0.68 -7.94 0.02
C ASN A 172 2.05 -8.61 -0.14
N LEU A 173 2.80 -8.70 0.96
CA LEU A 173 4.13 -9.28 0.98
C LEU A 173 4.10 -10.79 0.67
N PHE A 174 3.20 -11.54 1.29
CA PHE A 174 3.06 -12.98 1.02
C PHE A 174 2.61 -13.26 -0.41
N ILE A 175 1.64 -12.50 -0.95
CA ILE A 175 1.20 -12.64 -2.34
C ILE A 175 2.36 -12.37 -3.28
N LYS A 176 3.08 -11.26 -3.07
CA LYS A 176 4.27 -10.91 -3.87
C LYS A 176 5.29 -12.03 -3.86
N VAL A 177 5.70 -12.52 -2.69
CA VAL A 177 6.69 -13.60 -2.57
C VAL A 177 6.17 -14.89 -3.21
N GLY A 178 4.91 -15.25 -2.97
CA GLY A 178 4.30 -16.44 -3.56
C GLY A 178 4.31 -16.38 -5.09
N VAL A 179 3.94 -15.25 -5.68
CA VAL A 179 3.97 -15.06 -7.14
C VAL A 179 5.41 -15.12 -7.68
N ILE A 180 6.39 -14.55 -6.98
CA ILE A 180 7.80 -14.61 -7.39
C ILE A 180 8.30 -16.05 -7.39
N VAL A 181 8.07 -16.79 -6.31
CA VAL A 181 8.50 -18.20 -6.21
C VAL A 181 7.84 -19.03 -7.30
N LEU A 182 6.54 -18.85 -7.53
CA LEU A 182 5.82 -19.55 -8.60
C LEU A 182 6.38 -19.22 -10.00
N LEU A 183 6.69 -17.95 -10.28
CA LEU A 183 7.22 -17.57 -11.58
C LEU A 183 8.65 -18.10 -11.78
N PHE A 184 9.51 -18.01 -10.77
CA PHE A 184 10.89 -18.48 -10.86
C PHE A 184 11.02 -20.01 -10.90
N SER A 185 10.05 -20.75 -10.34
CA SER A 185 10.06 -22.22 -10.38
C SER A 185 9.56 -22.79 -11.71
N ASN A 186 8.67 -22.06 -12.40
CA ASN A 186 8.04 -22.54 -13.64
C ASN A 186 8.67 -21.93 -14.91
N TYR A 187 9.32 -20.78 -14.80
CA TYR A 187 9.92 -20.04 -15.92
C TYR A 187 11.34 -19.60 -15.58
N THR A 188 12.12 -19.25 -16.61
CA THR A 188 13.46 -18.68 -16.42
C THR A 188 13.38 -17.39 -15.59
N PRO A 189 14.10 -17.28 -14.47
CA PRO A 189 14.09 -16.07 -13.64
C PRO A 189 14.48 -14.82 -14.44
N MET A 190 13.62 -13.79 -14.38
CA MET A 190 13.84 -12.49 -15.03
C MET A 190 13.32 -11.37 -14.13
N LEU A 191 13.87 -10.16 -14.28
CA LEU A 191 13.48 -8.99 -13.47
C LEU A 191 12.02 -8.59 -13.68
N SER A 192 11.48 -8.81 -14.87
CA SER A 192 10.09 -8.55 -15.23
C SER A 192 9.10 -9.29 -14.32
N HIS A 193 9.41 -10.53 -13.92
CA HIS A 193 8.57 -11.31 -12.99
C HIS A 193 8.41 -10.63 -11.61
N ILE A 194 9.45 -9.94 -11.11
CA ILE A 194 9.36 -9.18 -9.85
C ILE A 194 8.42 -7.97 -10.03
N GLY A 195 8.51 -7.29 -11.17
CA GLY A 195 7.59 -6.21 -11.54
C GLY A 195 6.14 -6.68 -11.62
N PHE A 196 5.88 -7.82 -12.25
CA PHE A 196 4.54 -8.42 -12.33
C PHE A 196 4.02 -8.87 -10.96
N ALA A 197 4.87 -9.48 -10.12
CA ALA A 197 4.49 -9.86 -8.78
C ALA A 197 4.07 -8.66 -7.92
N ASN A 198 4.80 -7.54 -8.02
CA ASN A 198 4.43 -6.28 -7.37
C ASN A 198 3.05 -5.80 -7.83
N LEU A 199 2.80 -5.79 -9.14
CA LEU A 199 1.52 -5.36 -9.71
C LEU A 199 0.37 -6.24 -9.23
N ILE A 200 0.50 -7.56 -9.39
CA ILE A 200 -0.55 -8.53 -9.01
C ILE A 200 -0.88 -8.40 -7.53
N ALA A 201 0.14 -8.36 -6.65
CA ALA A 201 -0.06 -8.21 -5.22
C ALA A 201 -0.80 -6.91 -4.88
N SER A 202 -0.38 -5.78 -5.48
CA SER A 202 -1.03 -4.48 -5.23
C SER A 202 -2.48 -4.43 -5.71
N ILE A 203 -2.81 -5.05 -6.84
CA ILE A 203 -4.18 -5.11 -7.35
C ILE A 203 -5.07 -5.91 -6.40
N ILE A 204 -4.61 -7.10 -5.99
CA ILE A 204 -5.37 -7.96 -5.07
C ILE A 204 -5.61 -7.23 -3.73
N VAL A 205 -4.58 -6.62 -3.17
CA VAL A 205 -4.69 -5.90 -1.90
C VAL A 205 -5.50 -4.61 -2.03
N PHE A 206 -5.43 -3.92 -3.17
CA PHE A 206 -6.30 -2.77 -3.45
C PHE A 206 -7.77 -3.18 -3.43
N ILE A 207 -8.13 -4.26 -4.13
CA ILE A 207 -9.50 -4.79 -4.14
C ILE A 207 -9.94 -5.17 -2.72
N ALA A 208 -9.09 -5.86 -1.97
CA ALA A 208 -9.37 -6.22 -0.57
C ALA A 208 -9.57 -4.98 0.32
N THR A 209 -8.77 -3.93 0.11
CA THR A 209 -8.87 -2.66 0.84
C THR A 209 -10.20 -1.97 0.56
N VAL A 210 -10.59 -1.87 -0.71
CA VAL A 210 -11.88 -1.29 -1.10
C VAL A 210 -13.04 -2.10 -0.51
N TYR A 211 -13.01 -3.43 -0.62
CA TYR A 211 -14.03 -4.30 -0.06
C TYR A 211 -14.19 -4.13 1.46
N LEU A 212 -13.08 -4.17 2.21
CA LEU A 212 -13.10 -3.99 3.67
C LEU A 212 -13.58 -2.59 4.07
N SER A 213 -13.21 -1.56 3.31
CA SER A 213 -13.66 -0.19 3.55
C SER A 213 -15.18 -0.07 3.40
N LEU A 214 -15.76 -0.67 2.34
CA LEU A 214 -17.20 -0.62 2.10
C LEU A 214 -18.00 -1.32 3.20
N ILE A 215 -17.54 -2.49 3.67
CA ILE A 215 -18.19 -3.21 4.77
C ILE A 215 -18.23 -2.36 6.04
N HIS A 216 -17.10 -1.80 6.45
CA HIS A 216 -17.02 -1.06 7.71
C HIS A 216 -17.67 0.33 7.63
N ILE A 217 -17.78 0.92 6.44
CA ILE A 217 -18.58 2.12 6.21
C ILE A 217 -20.09 1.83 6.32
N SER A 218 -20.53 0.60 6.03
CA SER A 218 -21.95 0.20 6.10
C SER A 218 -22.47 -0.19 7.49
N GLU A 219 -21.59 -0.54 8.43
CA GLU A 219 -21.99 -0.85 9.82
C GLU A 219 -22.54 0.34 10.63
N PRO A 220 -21.96 1.56 10.59
CA PRO A 220 -22.46 2.68 11.38
C PRO A 220 -23.85 3.17 10.94
N THR A 221 -24.14 3.17 9.63
CA THR A 221 -25.48 3.51 9.11
C THR A 221 -26.55 2.51 9.54
N ARG A 222 -26.18 1.24 9.76
CA ARG A 222 -27.10 0.20 10.23
C ARG A 222 -27.37 0.31 11.73
N GLN A 223 -26.37 0.71 12.54
CA GLN A 223 -26.57 0.96 13.96
C GLN A 223 -27.38 2.24 14.24
N GLU A 224 -27.22 3.29 13.43
CA GLU A 224 -28.09 4.46 13.48
C GLU A 224 -29.52 4.10 13.06
N ALA A 225 -29.71 3.35 11.97
CA ALA A 225 -31.05 2.93 11.53
C ALA A 225 -31.80 2.04 12.54
N ILE A 226 -31.09 1.20 13.30
CA ILE A 226 -31.68 0.36 14.36
C ILE A 226 -31.89 1.14 15.66
N SER A 227 -31.14 2.23 15.91
CA SER A 227 -31.35 3.10 17.07
C SER A 227 -32.61 3.99 16.95
N TYR A 228 -33.17 4.11 15.74
CA TYR A 228 -34.38 4.89 15.44
C TYR A 228 -35.61 4.01 15.10
N ALA A 229 -35.48 2.68 15.14
CA ALA A 229 -36.55 1.71 14.91
C ALA A 229 -36.92 0.99 16.22
#